data_AF-X1HPI1-F1
#
_entry.id   AF-X1HPI1-F1
#
_cell.length_a   1.000
_cell.length_b   1.000
_cell.length_c   1.000
_cell.angle_alpha   90.00
_cell.angle_beta   90.00
_cell.angle_gamma   90.00
#
_symmetry.space_group_name_H-M   'P 1'
#
loop_
_entity.id
_entity.type
_entity.pdbx_description
1 polymer ?
#
loop_
_entity_poly.entity_id
_entity_poly.type
_entity_poly.pdbx_seq_one_letter_code
_entity_poly.pdbx_strand_id
1 'polypeptide(L)' 'MLAMQAAVKIIKTRTPKIPVMVGGAPLNREIATLYGADGYAPNAVGAVWEAARLLDVLKKV' A
#
# COMPACT_ATOMS: atom_id res chain seq x y z
N MET A 1 -10.53 10.73 2.74
CA MET A 1 -11.18 9.62 3.48
C MET A 1 -10.31 9.28 4.68
N LEU A 2 -10.80 9.50 5.91
CA LEU A 2 -9.99 9.33 7.13
C LEU A 2 -9.71 7.86 7.50
N ALA A 3 -10.58 6.93 7.09
CA ALA A 3 -10.47 5.53 7.48
C ALA A 3 -9.24 4.81 6.88
N MET A 4 -8.89 5.08 5.61
CA MET A 4 -7.77 4.42 4.93
C MET A 4 -6.43 4.78 5.60
N GLN A 5 -6.19 6.07 5.83
CA GLN A 5 -4.98 6.54 6.50
C GLN A 5 -4.86 5.95 7.91
N ALA A 6 -5.96 5.91 8.67
CA ALA A 6 -5.98 5.32 10.00
C ALA A 6 -5.66 3.81 9.96
N ALA A 7 -6.23 3.07 9.01
CA ALA A 7 -5.97 1.64 8.84
C ALA A 7 -4.49 1.36 8.50
N VAL A 8 -3.92 2.09 7.53
CA VAL A 8 -2.50 1.96 7.17
C VAL A 8 -1.62 2.22 8.40
N LYS A 9 -1.89 3.31 9.14
CA LYS A 9 -1.14 3.63 10.36
C LYS A 9 -1.21 2.51 11.40
N ILE A 10 -2.40 1.97 11.68
CA ILE A 10 -2.58 0.87 12.64
C ILE A 10 -1.79 -0.38 12.23
N ILE A 11 -1.86 -0.77 10.96
CA ILE A 11 -1.15 -1.94 10.43
C ILE A 11 0.36 -1.75 10.57
N LYS A 12 0.90 -0.59 10.16
CA LYS A 12 2.33 -0.31 10.24
C LYS A 12 2.82 -0.19 11.69
N THR A 13 1.99 0.27 12.62
CA THR A 13 2.33 0.29 14.05
C THR A 13 2.38 -1.11 14.66
N ARG A 14 1.42 -2.00 14.33
CA ARG A 14 1.36 -3.35 14.93
C ARG A 14 2.31 -4.34 14.26
N THR A 15 2.48 -4.23 12.94
CA THR A 15 3.21 -5.18 12.11
C THR A 15 3.99 -4.43 11.02
N PRO A 16 5.08 -3.73 11.37
CA PRO A 16 5.76 -2.79 10.46
C PRO A 16 6.33 -3.43 9.18
N LYS A 17 6.65 -4.73 9.25
CA LYS A 17 7.23 -5.50 8.13
C LYS A 17 6.20 -5.97 7.10
N ILE A 18 4.90 -5.88 7.39
CA ILE A 18 3.87 -6.26 6.43
C ILE A 18 3.71 -5.13 5.41
N PRO A 19 3.86 -5.39 4.10
CA PRO A 19 3.65 -4.39 3.08
C PRO A 19 2.16 -4.05 2.95
N VAL A 20 1.85 -2.77 2.83
CA VAL A 20 0.50 -2.26 2.65
C VAL A 20 0.38 -1.56 1.31
N MET A 21 -0.55 -2.00 0.47
CA MET A 21 -0.88 -1.35 -0.80
C MET A 21 -2.29 -0.77 -0.73
N VAL A 22 -2.50 0.41 -1.34
CA VAL A 22 -3.82 1.03 -1.46
C VAL A 22 -4.13 1.43 -2.91
N GLY A 23 -5.41 1.62 -3.22
CA GLY A 23 -5.88 2.05 -4.53
C GLY A 23 -7.33 2.52 -4.48
N GLY A 24 -7.87 2.95 -5.63
CA GLY A 24 -9.26 3.42 -5.77
C GLY A 24 -9.35 4.83 -6.38
N ALA A 25 -10.54 5.18 -6.87
CA ALA A 25 -10.79 6.40 -7.65
C ALA A 25 -10.28 7.73 -7.01
N PRO A 26 -10.38 7.97 -5.69
CA PRO A 26 -9.92 9.23 -5.09
C PRO A 26 -8.43 9.22 -4.71
N LEU A 27 -7.68 8.16 -5.02
CA LEU A 27 -6.29 7.99 -4.60
C LEU A 27 -5.32 8.13 -5.78
N ASN A 28 -4.18 8.76 -5.50
CA ASN A 28 -2.99 8.75 -6.34
C ASN A 28 -1.78 8.24 -5.51
N ARG A 29 -0.63 8.13 -6.16
CA ARG A 29 0.61 7.64 -5.53
C ARG A 29 1.04 8.53 -4.37
N GLU A 30 0.93 9.84 -4.54
CA GLU A 30 1.35 10.84 -3.56
C GLU A 30 0.55 10.72 -2.26
N ILE A 31 -0.78 10.58 -2.37
CA ILE A 31 -1.67 10.37 -1.22
C ILE A 31 -1.40 9.01 -0.56
N ALA A 32 -1.18 7.96 -1.34
CA ALA A 32 -0.86 6.63 -0.80
C ALA A 32 0.44 6.64 0.01
N THR A 33 1.49 7.28 -0.52
CA THR A 33 2.77 7.46 0.19
C THR A 33 2.61 8.32 1.44
N LEU A 34 1.82 9.40 1.38
CA LEU A 34 1.50 10.23 2.54
C LEU A 34 0.82 9.43 3.67
N TYR A 35 0.01 8.42 3.32
CA TYR A 35 -0.61 7.54 4.30
C TYR A 35 0.35 6.51 4.89
N GLY A 36 1.55 6.35 4.33
CA GLY A 36 2.54 5.35 4.74
C GLY A 36 2.34 3.98 4.08
N ALA A 37 1.63 3.92 2.95
CA ALA A 37 1.52 2.71 2.15
C ALA A 37 2.84 2.46 1.39
N ASP A 38 3.19 1.19 1.27
CA ASP A 38 4.38 0.71 0.56
C ASP A 38 4.13 0.55 -0.95
N GLY A 39 2.87 0.53 -1.37
CA GLY A 39 2.47 0.44 -2.78
C GLY A 39 1.17 1.16 -3.11
N TYR A 40 1.01 1.47 -4.40
CA TYR A 40 -0.20 2.06 -4.97
C TYR A 40 -0.46 1.51 -6.37
N ALA A 41 -1.74 1.26 -6.66
CA ALA A 41 -2.20 0.90 -7.99
C ALA A 41 -3.40 1.76 -8.43
N PRO A 42 -3.36 2.32 -9.66
CA PRO A 42 -4.46 3.14 -10.19
C PRO A 42 -5.64 2.32 -10.71
N ASN A 43 -5.45 1.01 -10.92
CA ASN A 43 -6.48 0.12 -11.43
C ASN A 43 -6.21 -1.33 -11.00
N ALA A 44 -7.19 -2.21 -11.24
CA ALA A 44 -7.14 -3.61 -10.82
C ALA A 44 -5.97 -4.38 -11.47
N VAL A 45 -5.70 -4.16 -12.76
CA VAL A 45 -4.59 -4.82 -13.45
C VAL A 45 -3.24 -4.42 -12.84
N GLY A 46 -3.02 -3.13 -12.63
CA GLY A 46 -1.83 -2.61 -11.97
C GLY A 46 -1.64 -3.12 -10.54
N ALA A 47 -2.73 -3.43 -9.83
CA ALA A 47 -2.68 -3.95 -8.47
C ALA A 47 -2.02 -5.33 -8.40
N VAL A 48 -2.24 -6.18 -9.42
CA VAL A 48 -1.61 -7.50 -9.51
C VAL A 48 -0.08 -7.36 -9.64
N TRP A 49 0.37 -6.48 -10.53
CA TRP A 49 1.80 -6.23 -10.75
C TRP A 49 2.47 -5.61 -9.53
N GLU A 50 1.82 -4.64 -8.89
CA GLU A 50 2.36 -3.97 -7.71
C GLU A 50 2.41 -4.93 -6.50
N ALA A 51 1.39 -5.77 -6.32
CA ALA A 51 1.41 -6.81 -5.29
C ALA A 51 2.56 -7.80 -5.52
N ALA A 52 2.77 -8.25 -6.77
CA ALA A 52 3.91 -9.13 -7.11
C ALA A 52 5.26 -8.47 -6.77
N ARG A 53 5.44 -7.19 -7.10
CA ARG A 53 6.64 -6.41 -6.76
C ARG A 53 6.87 -6.36 -5.25
N LEU A 54 5.82 -6.07 -4.46
CA LEU A 54 5.91 -6.01 -3.00
C LEU A 54 6.30 -7.35 -2.38
N LEU A 55 5.77 -8.45 -2.90
CA LEU A 55 6.12 -9.79 -2.43
C LEU A 55 7.56 -10.19 -2.82
N ASP A 56 8.05 -9.77 -3.98
CA ASP A 56 9.44 -10.02 -4.39
C ASP A 56 10.43 -9.28 -3.47
N VAL A 57 10.10 -8.06 -3.04
CA VAL A 57 10.89 -7.33 -2.04
C VAL A 57 11.00 -8.13 -0.74
N LEU A 58 9.93 -8.77 -0.27
CA LEU A 58 9.97 -9.59 0.95
C LEU A 58 10.85 -10.84 0.84
N LYS A 59 10.97 -11.44 -0.34
CA LYS A 59 11.82 -12.63 -0.55
C LYS A 59 13.31 -12.33 -0.50
N LYS A 60 13.69 -11.05 -0.64
CA LYS A 60 15.07 -10.58 -0.69
C LYS A 60 15.62 -10.15 0.69
N VAL A 61 14.79 -10.21 1.74
CA VAL A 61 15.12 -9.82 3.12
C VAL A 61 15.17 -11.06 4.00
#